data_AF-A0A392QLS4-F1
#
_entry.id   AF-A0A392QLS4-F1
#
_cell.length_a   1.000
_cell.length_b   1.000
_cell.length_c   1.000
_cell.angle_alpha   90.00
_cell.angle_beta   90.00
_cell.angle_gamma   90.00
#
_symmetry.space_group_name_H-M   'P 1'
#
loop_
_entity.id
_entity.type
_entity.pdbx_description
1 polymer ?
#
loop_
_entity_poly.entity_id
_entity_poly.type
_entity_poly.pdbx_seq_one_letter_code
_entity_poly.pdbx_strand_id
1 'polypeptide(L)'
;VDCYLFPLDGENFVLGIEWLEKLGDVKAKFKDMTLKLKVQGEKLCLRGDPLLSRREVSVKQIMLELQDPEEMYIIDCKSLSVIEAEHATLPE
;
A
#
# COMPACT_ATOMS: atom_id res chain seq x y z
N VAL A 1 5.08 -16.76 6.08
CA VAL A 1 4.43 -15.88 5.08
C VAL A 1 3.71 -14.83 5.88
N ASP A 2 4.22 -13.62 5.85
CA ASP A 2 3.61 -12.51 6.56
C ASP A 2 2.52 -11.97 5.64
N CYS A 3 1.30 -11.95 6.15
CA CYS A 3 0.13 -11.51 5.42
C CYS A 3 -0.42 -10.25 6.07
N TYR A 4 -0.86 -9.31 5.25
CA TYR A 4 -1.39 -8.04 5.72
C TYR A 4 -2.78 -7.80 5.17
N LEU A 5 -3.68 -7.40 6.04
CA LEU A 5 -5.07 -7.07 5.70
C LEU A 5 -5.30 -5.56 5.73
N PHE A 6 -6.04 -5.09 4.73
CA PHE A 6 -6.57 -3.74 4.67
C PHE A 6 -8.10 -3.84 4.52
N PRO A 7 -8.88 -3.44 5.53
CA PRO A 7 -10.33 -3.36 5.38
C PRO A 7 -10.64 -2.28 4.33
N LEU A 8 -11.59 -2.55 3.44
CA LEU A 8 -12.05 -1.62 2.42
C LEU A 8 -13.53 -1.35 2.60
N ASP A 9 -13.86 -0.10 2.85
CA ASP A 9 -15.19 0.45 2.67
C ASP A 9 -15.37 0.89 1.20
N GLY A 10 -16.62 0.97 0.72
CA GLY A 10 -16.95 1.27 -0.68
C GLY A 10 -16.44 2.62 -1.23
N GLU A 11 -15.93 3.50 -0.37
CA GLU A 11 -15.36 4.81 -0.72
C GLU A 11 -13.82 4.84 -0.65
N ASN A 12 -13.15 3.71 -0.39
CA ASN A 12 -11.70 3.63 -0.29
C ASN A 12 -11.04 3.40 -1.66
N PHE A 13 -9.97 4.16 -1.95
CA PHE A 13 -9.20 4.05 -3.18
C PHE A 13 -7.77 3.58 -2.90
N VAL A 14 -7.35 2.52 -3.57
CA VAL A 14 -5.94 2.08 -3.58
C VAL A 14 -5.25 2.63 -4.82
N LEU A 15 -4.23 3.45 -4.59
CA LEU A 15 -3.49 4.11 -5.65
C LEU A 15 -2.28 3.26 -6.03
N GLY A 16 -2.41 2.53 -7.14
CA GLY A 16 -1.31 1.76 -7.72
C GLY A 16 -0.24 2.63 -8.37
N ILE A 17 0.97 2.08 -8.54
CA ILE A 17 2.11 2.78 -9.17
C ILE A 17 1.78 3.24 -10.59
N GLU A 18 1.12 2.41 -11.40
CA GLU A 18 0.71 2.77 -12.77
C GLU A 18 -0.26 3.97 -12.83
N TRP A 19 -1.08 4.15 -11.80
CA TRP A 19 -1.95 5.32 -11.70
C TRP A 19 -1.15 6.55 -11.29
N LEU A 20 -0.24 6.41 -10.33
CA LEU A 20 0.65 7.49 -9.89
C LEU A 20 1.55 8.02 -11.01
N GLU A 21 2.01 7.15 -11.90
CA GLU A 21 2.83 7.53 -13.06
C GLU A 21 2.11 8.54 -13.97
N LYS A 22 0.79 8.44 -14.09
CA LYS A 22 -0.03 9.34 -14.93
C LYS A 22 -0.16 10.76 -14.37
N LEU A 23 0.24 10.97 -13.12
CA LEU A 23 0.11 12.26 -12.43
C LEU A 23 1.33 13.18 -12.62
N GLY A 24 2.43 12.66 -13.17
CA GLY A 24 3.69 13.38 -13.27
C GLY A 24 4.40 13.51 -11.93
N ASP A 25 4.95 14.70 -11.64
CA ASP A 25 5.72 14.92 -10.42
C ASP A 25 4.85 14.87 -9.16
N VAL A 26 5.19 13.93 -8.26
CA VAL A 26 4.53 13.73 -6.98
C VAL A 26 5.51 13.92 -5.83
N LYS A 27 5.09 14.63 -4.78
CA LYS A 27 5.82 14.72 -3.50
C LYS A 27 5.10 13.90 -2.44
N ALA A 28 5.70 12.79 -2.04
CA ALA A 28 5.21 11.94 -0.96
C ALA A 28 5.91 12.27 0.37
N LYS A 29 5.14 12.40 1.45
CA LYS A 29 5.63 12.34 2.82
C LYS A 29 5.07 11.10 3.48
N PHE A 30 5.84 10.01 3.46
CA PHE A 30 5.42 8.70 3.97
C PHE A 30 5.08 8.73 5.46
N LYS A 31 5.86 9.47 6.27
CA LYS A 31 5.60 9.62 7.71
C LYS A 31 4.23 10.22 8.01
N ASP A 32 3.79 11.17 7.19
CA ASP A 32 2.52 11.87 7.38
C ASP A 32 1.39 11.24 6.55
N MET A 33 1.69 10.19 5.76
CA MET A 33 0.81 9.60 4.75
C MET A 33 0.17 10.65 3.83
N THR A 34 0.95 11.65 3.39
CA THR A 34 0.45 12.69 2.47
C THR A 34 1.14 12.62 1.11
N LEU A 35 0.35 12.85 0.06
CA LEU A 35 0.79 12.86 -1.32
C LEU A 35 0.34 14.17 -1.97
N LYS A 36 1.32 14.99 -2.39
CA LYS A 36 1.07 16.29 -3.01
C LYS A 36 1.43 16.22 -4.48
N LEU A 37 0.50 16.63 -5.33
CA LEU A 37 0.67 16.61 -6.78
C LEU A 37 0.06 17.88 -7.41
N LYS A 38 0.37 18.11 -8.68
CA LYS A 38 -0.20 19.23 -9.44
C LYS A 38 -1.06 18.69 -10.58
N VAL A 39 -2.36 18.95 -10.54
CA VAL A 39 -3.31 18.53 -11.58
C VAL A 39 -3.83 19.78 -12.27
N GLN A 40 -3.63 19.89 -13.59
CA GLN A 40 -4.12 21.03 -14.40
C GLN A 40 -3.74 22.43 -13.86
N GLY A 41 -2.59 22.55 -13.20
CA GLY A 41 -2.15 23.83 -12.63
C GLY A 41 -2.46 24.00 -11.14
N GLU A 42 -3.38 23.19 -10.59
CA GLU A 42 -3.80 23.26 -9.19
C GLU A 42 -3.02 22.28 -8.31
N LYS A 43 -2.78 22.68 -7.06
CA LYS A 43 -2.10 21.83 -6.08
C LYS A 43 -3.14 20.98 -5.35
N LEU A 44 -3.05 19.68 -5.51
CA LEU A 44 -3.87 18.70 -4.79
C LEU A 44 -3.03 18.02 -3.70
N CYS A 45 -3.64 17.78 -2.54
CA CYS A 45 -3.05 17.02 -1.44
C CYS A 45 -3.98 15.87 -1.08
N LEU A 46 -3.54 14.65 -1.35
CA LEU A 46 -4.18 13.43 -0.87
C LEU A 46 -3.60 13.10 0.50
N ARG A 47 -4.45 12.66 1.43
CA ARG A 47 -4.06 12.20 2.76
C ARG A 47 -4.62 10.81 2.95
N GLY A 48 -3.76 9.86 3.26
CA GLY A 48 -4.17 8.52 3.64
C GLY A 48 -4.90 8.54 4.98
N ASP A 49 -5.79 7.58 5.18
CA ASP A 49 -6.45 7.37 6.46
C ASP A 49 -5.52 6.53 7.37
N PRO A 50 -5.10 7.05 8.54
CA PRO A 50 -4.33 6.27 9.52
C PRO A 50 -5.10 5.06 10.07
N LEU A 51 -6.43 5.05 10.00
CA LEU A 51 -7.27 3.93 10.45
C LEU A 51 -7.21 2.74 9.48
N LEU A 52 -6.87 2.98 8.20
CA LEU A 52 -6.51 1.94 7.22
C LEU A 52 -5.09 1.38 7.49
N SER A 53 -4.78 1.15 8.76
CA SER A 53 -3.47 0.66 9.18
C SER A 53 -3.32 -0.82 8.84
N ARG A 54 -2.14 -1.13 8.31
CA ARG A 54 -1.71 -2.48 7.91
C ARG A 54 -1.75 -3.42 9.13
N ARG A 55 -2.73 -4.33 9.19
CA ARG A 55 -2.77 -5.36 10.24
C ARG A 55 -2.08 -6.63 9.78
N GLU A 56 -1.03 -7.00 10.48
CA GLU A 56 -0.35 -8.28 10.27
C GLU A 56 -1.19 -9.41 10.86
N VAL A 57 -1.48 -10.42 10.05
CA VAL A 57 -2.33 -11.55 10.44
C VAL A 57 -1.76 -12.85 9.90
N SER A 58 -2.06 -13.94 10.59
CA SER A 58 -1.80 -15.28 10.07
C SER A 58 -2.80 -15.67 8.98
N VAL A 59 -2.43 -16.61 8.11
CA VAL A 59 -3.34 -17.17 7.09
C VAL A 59 -4.64 -17.72 7.71
N LYS A 60 -4.55 -18.31 8.91
CA LYS A 60 -5.75 -18.82 9.62
C LYS A 60 -6.73 -17.70 9.98
N GLN A 61 -6.23 -16.53 10.37
CA GLN A 61 -7.08 -15.38 10.71
C GLN A 61 -7.72 -14.78 9.46
N ILE A 62 -7.01 -14.72 8.34
CA ILE A 62 -7.58 -14.33 7.04
C ILE A 62 -8.80 -15.20 6.71
N MET A 63 -8.66 -16.52 6.84
CA MET A 63 -9.74 -17.47 6.55
C MET A 63 -10.95 -17.32 7.48
N LEU A 64 -10.75 -16.79 8.69
CA LEU A 64 -11.85 -16.51 9.62
C LEU A 64 -12.58 -15.23 9.23
N GLU A 65 -11.86 -14.20 8.80
CA GLU A 65 -12.44 -12.89 8.48
C GLU A 65 -13.11 -12.83 7.12
N LEU A 66 -12.64 -13.63 6.15
CA LEU A 66 -13.32 -13.79 4.86
C LEU A 66 -14.66 -14.56 4.95
N GLN A 67 -15.10 -14.95 6.15
CA GLN A 67 -16.43 -15.59 6.34
C GLN A 67 -17.57 -14.58 6.24
N ASP A 68 -17.30 -13.29 6.45
CA ASP A 68 -18.28 -12.24 6.31
C ASP A 68 -18.34 -11.77 4.83
N PRO A 69 -19.47 -11.97 4.13
CA PRO A 69 -19.60 -11.56 2.73
C PRO A 69 -19.81 -10.05 2.55
N GLU A 70 -20.09 -9.29 3.61
CA GLU A 70 -20.28 -7.83 3.54
C GLU A 70 -18.95 -7.08 3.64
N GLU A 71 -17.91 -7.74 4.14
CA GLU A 71 -16.59 -7.14 4.36
C GLU A 71 -15.63 -7.40 3.19
N MET A 72 -14.88 -6.36 2.80
CA MET A 72 -13.89 -6.46 1.73
C MET A 72 -12.47 -6.19 2.26
N TYR A 73 -11.51 -6.99 1.80
CA TYR A 73 -10.12 -6.87 2.22
C TYR A 73 -9.14 -6.93 1.05
N ILE A 74 -8.07 -6.14 1.12
CA ILE A 74 -6.85 -6.42 0.33
C ILE A 74 -5.90 -7.26 1.18
N ILE A 75 -5.41 -8.35 0.57
CA ILE A 75 -4.43 -9.25 1.19
C ILE A 75 -3.09 -9.08 0.49
N ASP A 76 -2.09 -8.56 1.21
CA ASP A 76 -0.69 -8.53 0.78
C ASP A 76 0.06 -9.71 1.40
N CYS A 77 0.43 -10.69 0.59
CA CYS A 77 1.18 -11.89 0.99
C CYS A 77 2.64 -11.77 0.54
N LYS A 78 3.58 -11.58 1.47
CA LYS A 78 5.01 -11.60 1.13
C LYS A 78 5.52 -13.04 1.04
N SER A 79 5.77 -13.50 -0.19
CA SER A 79 6.62 -14.65 -0.45
C SER A 79 8.08 -14.16 -0.56
N LEU A 80 8.93 -14.57 0.36
CA LEU A 80 10.38 -14.37 0.23
C LEU A 80 10.95 -15.50 -0.62
N SER A 81 11.46 -15.18 -1.81
CA SER A 81 12.37 -16.06 -2.56
C SER A 81 13.82 -15.73 -2.22
N VAL A 82 14.65 -16.77 -2.14
CA VAL A 82 16.06 -16.73 -1.72
C VAL A 82 16.90 -15.78 -2.60
N ILE A 83 17.82 -15.05 -1.94
CA ILE A 83 18.75 -14.09 -2.52
C ILE A 83 19.98 -14.85 -3.04
N GLU A 84 20.34 -14.74 -4.32
CA GLU A 84 21.74 -14.90 -4.73
C GLU A 84 22.39 -13.51 -4.69
N ALA A 85 23.28 -13.33 -3.72
CA ALA A 85 24.09 -12.12 -3.59
C ALA A 85 25.37 -12.30 -4.39
N GLU A 86 25.53 -11.57 -5.50
CA GLU A 86 26.85 -11.31 -6.06
C GLU A 86 27.02 -9.83 -6.43
N HIS A 87 27.95 -9.21 -5.71
CA HIS A 87 28.64 -7.94 -5.94
C HIS A 87 27.82 -6.64 -6.11
N ALA A 88 27.60 -5.96 -4.99
CA ALA A 88 27.51 -4.50 -4.96
C ALA A 88 28.66 -3.93 -4.11
N THR A 89 29.72 -3.45 -4.75
CA THR A 89 30.67 -2.53 -4.12
C THR A 89 30.06 -1.13 -4.05
N LEU A 90 29.97 -0.58 -2.84
CA LEU A 90 29.58 0.81 -2.59
C LEU A 90 30.75 1.76 -2.95
N PRO A 91 30.52 2.88 -3.65
CA PRO A 91 31.53 3.92 -3.82
C PRO A 91 31.68 4.77 -2.54
N GLU A 92 32.92 5.17 -2.24
CA GLU A 92 33.29 6.18 -1.23
C GLU A 92 32.92 7.61 -1.68
#